data_AF-A0A928LXF7-F1
#
_entry.id   AF-A0A928LXF7-F1
#
_cell.length_a   1.000
_cell.length_b   1.000
_cell.length_c   1.000
_cell.angle_alpha   90.00
_cell.angle_beta   90.00
_cell.angle_gamma   90.00
#
_symmetry.space_group_name_H-M   'P 1'
#
loop_
_entity.id
_entity.type
_entity.pdbx_description
1 polymer ?
#
loop_
_entity_poly.entity_id
_entity_poly.type
_entity_poly.pdbx_seq_one_letter_code
_entity_poly.pdbx_strand_id
1 'polypeptide(L)'
;MDELRIAVVEKADLLCQEYMQREVEGGEFPPYKANGMAYIRFAKEDKELFKLLYMRDRSSESIPETTEQTDKIESIVHDNTGLSGTDAKLFHLEMWAYVHGIATMFATGFFDLDWELVSRMLTDSYQGLRKQYGME
;
A
#
# COMPACT_ATOMS: atom_id res chain seq x y z
N MET A 1 -26.59 -13.31 1.35
CA MET A 1 -25.31 -13.64 0.68
C MET A 1 -24.51 -12.37 0.42
N ASP A 2 -25.12 -11.35 -0.20
CA ASP A 2 -24.44 -10.08 -0.47
C ASP A 2 -24.06 -9.30 0.79
N GLU A 3 -24.94 -9.23 1.79
CA GLU A 3 -24.65 -8.58 3.08
C GLU A 3 -23.47 -9.23 3.82
N LEU A 4 -23.37 -10.56 3.80
CA LEU A 4 -22.25 -11.28 4.39
C LEU A 4 -20.93 -10.96 3.65
N ARG A 5 -20.97 -10.93 2.32
CA ARG A 5 -19.80 -10.60 1.51
C ARG A 5 -19.31 -9.17 1.78
N ILE A 6 -20.23 -8.22 1.88
CA ILE A 6 -19.93 -6.82 2.21
C ILE A 6 -19.27 -6.73 3.59
N ALA A 7 -19.88 -7.35 4.62
CA ALA A 7 -19.34 -7.33 5.97
C ALA A 7 -17.94 -7.97 6.07
N VAL A 8 -17.67 -9.03 5.30
CA VAL A 8 -16.33 -9.65 5.26
C VAL A 8 -15.32 -8.72 4.59
N VAL A 9 -15.69 -8.05 3.49
CA VAL A 9 -14.81 -7.08 2.82
C VAL A 9 -14.50 -5.90 3.74
N GLU A 10 -15.50 -5.33 4.41
CA GLU A 10 -15.33 -4.25 5.37
C GLU A 10 -14.42 -4.67 6.53
N LYS A 11 -14.62 -5.87 7.08
CA LYS A 11 -13.80 -6.35 8.20
C LYS A 11 -12.36 -6.64 7.76
N ALA A 12 -12.17 -7.14 6.54
CA ALA A 12 -10.84 -7.33 5.97
C ALA A 12 -10.12 -5.99 5.75
N ASP A 13 -10.83 -4.97 5.26
CA ASP A 13 -10.26 -3.62 5.08
C ASP A 13 -9.86 -3.00 6.43
N LEU A 14 -10.72 -3.11 7.45
CA LEU A 14 -10.39 -2.68 8.81
C LEU A 14 -9.14 -3.39 9.36
N LEU A 15 -9.03 -4.71 9.14
CA LEU A 15 -7.85 -5.45 9.55
C LEU A 15 -6.60 -4.92 8.84
N CYS A 16 -6.66 -4.69 7.53
CA CYS A 16 -5.55 -4.11 6.77
C CYS A 16 -5.14 -2.73 7.32
N GLN A 17 -6.12 -1.87 7.66
CA GLN A 17 -5.86 -0.58 8.28
C GLN A 17 -5.21 -0.71 9.68
N GLU A 18 -5.62 -1.70 10.48
CA GLU A 18 -4.98 -1.99 11.77
C GLU A 18 -3.50 -2.38 11.61
N TYR A 19 -3.15 -3.16 10.59
CA TYR A 19 -1.73 -3.45 10.28
C TYR A 19 -0.95 -2.18 9.99
N MET A 20 -1.49 -1.31 9.13
CA MET A 20 -0.86 -0.03 8.78
C MET A 20 -0.68 0.87 10.00
N GLN A 21 -1.71 1.00 10.83
CA GLN A 21 -1.67 1.80 12.05
C GLN A 21 -0.61 1.30 13.01
N ARG A 22 -0.57 -0.02 13.28
CA ARG A 22 0.41 -0.61 14.21
C ARG A 22 1.85 -0.41 13.74
N GLU A 23 2.11 -0.58 12.45
CA GLU A 23 3.47 -0.40 11.91
C GLU A 23 3.92 1.07 11.97
N VAL A 24 3.00 2.01 11.71
CA VAL A 24 3.28 3.45 11.85
C VAL A 24 3.52 3.84 13.32
N GLU A 25 2.68 3.36 14.24
CA GLU A 25 2.81 3.62 15.69
C GLU A 25 4.07 2.97 16.28
N GLY A 26 4.54 1.86 15.72
CA GLY A 26 5.78 1.20 16.11
C GLY A 26 7.03 2.05 15.86
N GLY A 27 6.98 3.00 14.92
CA GLY A 27 8.04 3.99 14.69
C GLY A 27 9.35 3.43 14.13
N GLU A 28 9.39 2.17 13.68
CA GLU A 28 10.58 1.56 13.09
C GLU A 28 10.95 2.20 11.74
N PHE A 29 9.95 2.62 10.96
CA PHE A 29 10.12 3.23 9.65
C PHE A 29 9.44 4.60 9.55
N PRO A 30 9.90 5.48 8.64
CA PRO A 30 9.13 6.67 8.28
C PRO A 30 7.71 6.31 7.84
N PRO A 31 6.69 7.13 8.13
CA PRO A 31 5.27 6.75 7.97
C PRO A 31 4.91 6.19 6.59
N TYR A 32 5.46 6.77 5.51
CA TYR A 32 5.19 6.30 4.15
C TYR A 32 5.75 4.90 3.89
N LYS A 33 6.96 4.63 4.39
CA LYS A 33 7.58 3.30 4.31
C LYS A 33 6.87 2.30 5.22
N ALA A 34 6.48 2.70 6.43
CA ALA A 34 5.74 1.86 7.36
C ALA A 34 4.42 1.35 6.74
N ASN A 35 3.67 2.21 6.06
CA ASN A 35 2.46 1.80 5.33
C ASN A 35 2.76 0.73 4.26
N GLY A 36 3.83 0.91 3.47
CA GLY A 36 4.25 -0.08 2.47
C GLY A 36 4.67 -1.42 3.08
N MET A 37 5.42 -1.39 4.18
CA MET A 37 5.84 -2.59 4.91
C MET A 37 4.64 -3.34 5.50
N ALA A 38 3.72 -2.63 6.14
CA ALA A 38 2.49 -3.19 6.69
C ALA A 38 1.59 -3.83 5.61
N TYR A 39 1.45 -3.17 4.45
CA TYR A 39 0.69 -3.69 3.32
C TYR A 39 1.26 -5.02 2.82
N ILE A 40 2.59 -5.11 2.70
CA ILE A 40 3.27 -6.35 2.30
C ILE A 40 3.15 -7.43 3.39
N ARG A 41 3.25 -7.05 4.67
CA ARG A 41 3.05 -7.94 5.82
C ARG A 41 1.65 -8.56 5.84
N PHE A 42 0.62 -7.75 5.65
CA PHE A 42 -0.75 -8.23 5.52
C PHE A 42 -0.90 -9.21 4.34
N ALA A 43 -0.25 -8.95 3.21
CA ALA A 43 -0.23 -9.88 2.08
C ALA A 43 0.44 -11.22 2.38
N LYS A 44 1.44 -11.25 3.29
CA LYS A 44 2.13 -12.46 3.72
C LYS A 44 1.35 -13.25 4.77
N GLU A 45 0.80 -12.57 5.77
CA GLU A 45 0.17 -13.17 6.94
C GLU A 45 -1.30 -13.54 6.67
N ASP A 46 -2.05 -12.70 5.98
CA ASP A 46 -3.50 -12.82 5.71
C ASP A 46 -3.81 -12.92 4.21
N LYS A 47 -3.13 -13.85 3.51
CA LYS A 47 -3.12 -14.00 2.04
C LYS A 47 -4.50 -13.98 1.37
N GLU A 48 -5.47 -14.70 1.93
CA GLU A 48 -6.80 -14.82 1.31
C GLU A 48 -7.63 -13.56 1.51
N LEU A 49 -7.42 -12.82 2.61
CA LEU A 49 -8.02 -11.50 2.80
C LEU A 49 -7.36 -10.47 1.87
N PHE A 50 -6.04 -10.53 1.70
CA PHE A 50 -5.35 -9.70 0.70
C PHE A 50 -5.89 -9.94 -0.71
N LYS A 51 -6.05 -11.21 -1.12
CA LYS A 51 -6.64 -11.56 -2.42
C LYS A 51 -8.08 -11.05 -2.55
N LEU A 52 -8.88 -11.22 -1.50
CA LEU A 52 -10.25 -10.71 -1.43
C LEU A 52 -10.29 -9.19 -1.60
N LEU A 53 -9.34 -8.45 -1.05
CA LEU A 53 -9.33 -6.98 -1.15
C LEU A 53 -8.76 -6.49 -2.49
N TYR A 54 -7.64 -7.07 -2.94
CA TYR A 54 -6.78 -6.45 -3.96
C TYR A 54 -6.52 -7.31 -5.21
N MET A 55 -6.92 -8.59 -5.26
CA MET A 55 -6.64 -9.49 -6.39
C MET A 55 -7.92 -10.05 -7.03
N ARG A 56 -8.95 -9.22 -7.16
CA ARG A 56 -10.23 -9.60 -7.77
C ARG A 56 -10.65 -8.60 -8.83
N ASP A 57 -11.53 -9.04 -9.73
CA ASP A 57 -12.15 -8.14 -10.68
C ASP A 57 -13.06 -7.14 -9.96
N ARG A 58 -12.82 -5.85 -10.20
CA ARG A 58 -13.57 -4.72 -9.66
C ARG A 58 -14.16 -3.83 -10.75
N SER A 59 -14.14 -4.28 -12.01
CA SER A 59 -14.64 -3.51 -13.16
C SER A 59 -16.12 -3.11 -13.07
N SER A 60 -16.90 -3.85 -12.29
CA SER A 60 -18.32 -3.57 -12.00
C SER A 60 -18.55 -2.73 -10.74
N GLU A 61 -17.50 -2.41 -9.98
CA GLU A 61 -17.61 -1.61 -8.76
C GLU A 61 -17.52 -0.13 -9.08
N SER A 62 -18.40 0.67 -8.50
CA SER A 62 -18.21 2.12 -8.45
C SER A 62 -17.14 2.40 -7.39
N ILE A 63 -15.89 2.57 -7.84
CA ILE A 63 -14.82 3.11 -7.00
C ILE A 63 -14.99 4.63 -7.04
N PRO A 64 -15.27 5.31 -5.92
CA PRO A 64 -15.36 6.76 -5.90
C PRO A 64 -14.04 7.36 -6.40
N GLU A 65 -14.11 8.31 -7.34
CA GLU A 65 -12.92 8.97 -7.93
C GLU A 65 -12.06 9.71 -6.87
N THR A 66 -12.69 10.07 -5.75
CA THR A 66 -12.05 10.67 -4.58
C THR A 66 -12.62 10.00 -3.35
N THR A 67 -11.77 9.26 -2.65
CA THR A 67 -12.09 8.69 -1.34
C THR A 67 -11.30 9.47 -0.29
N GLU A 68 -11.77 9.43 0.97
CA GLU A 68 -10.99 9.94 2.11
C GLU A 68 -9.58 9.31 2.18
N GLN A 69 -9.41 8.09 1.64
CA GLN A 69 -8.11 7.45 1.47
C GLN A 69 -7.23 8.14 0.42
N THR A 70 -7.80 8.59 -0.70
CA THR A 70 -7.09 9.36 -1.74
C THR A 70 -6.52 10.67 -1.16
N ASP A 71 -7.33 11.41 -0.40
CA ASP A 71 -6.90 12.68 0.21
C ASP A 71 -5.83 12.46 1.29
N LYS A 72 -5.96 11.41 2.10
CA LYS A 72 -4.94 11.03 3.10
C LYS A 72 -3.62 10.65 2.44
N ILE A 73 -3.66 9.88 1.36
CA ILE A 73 -2.47 9.48 0.61
C ILE A 73 -1.79 10.69 -0.03
N GLU A 74 -2.55 11.61 -0.62
CA GLU A 74 -2.01 12.86 -1.15
C GLU A 74 -1.33 13.68 -0.05
N SER A 75 -1.94 13.80 1.14
CA SER A 75 -1.31 14.47 2.28
C SER A 75 -0.01 13.79 2.69
N ILE A 76 0.01 12.46 2.82
CA ILE A 76 1.22 11.73 3.24
C ILE A 76 2.33 11.92 2.19
N VAL A 77 2.01 11.83 0.90
CA VAL A 77 3.00 12.03 -0.17
C VAL A 77 3.51 13.46 -0.16
N HIS A 78 2.61 14.44 -0.05
CA HIS A 78 2.98 15.85 0.05
C HIS A 78 3.91 16.09 1.24
N ASP A 79 3.59 15.58 2.43
CA ASP A 79 4.38 15.80 3.64
C ASP A 79 5.77 15.16 3.58
N ASN A 80 5.94 14.08 2.80
CA ASN A 80 7.22 13.37 2.66
C ASN A 80 8.06 13.84 1.46
N THR A 81 7.44 14.46 0.44
CA THR A 81 8.09 14.74 -0.86
C THR A 81 7.98 16.18 -1.32
N GLY A 82 7.04 16.95 -0.79
CA GLY A 82 6.67 18.28 -1.28
C GLY A 82 5.88 18.28 -2.59
N LEU A 83 5.57 17.11 -3.17
CA LEU A 83 4.74 17.02 -4.37
C LEU A 83 3.28 17.35 -4.07
N SER A 84 2.58 17.82 -5.09
CA SER A 84 1.14 18.07 -5.03
C SER A 84 0.46 17.72 -6.36
N GLY A 85 -0.87 17.64 -6.35
CA GLY A 85 -1.66 17.44 -7.55
C GLY A 85 -1.29 16.17 -8.32
N THR A 86 -1.14 16.30 -9.64
CA THR A 86 -0.88 15.17 -10.54
C THR A 86 0.43 14.44 -10.23
N ASP A 87 1.49 15.18 -9.87
CA ASP A 87 2.80 14.58 -9.60
C ASP A 87 2.79 13.75 -8.31
N ALA A 88 2.10 14.22 -7.26
CA ALA A 88 1.93 13.44 -6.03
C ALA A 88 1.15 12.14 -6.28
N LYS A 89 0.08 12.22 -7.08
CA LYS A 89 -0.72 11.05 -7.48
C LYS A 89 0.10 10.04 -8.27
N LEU A 90 0.89 10.53 -9.24
CA LEU A 90 1.71 9.65 -10.07
C LEU A 90 2.83 9.01 -9.26
N PHE A 91 3.54 9.78 -8.44
CA PHE A 91 4.54 9.27 -7.50
C PHE A 91 3.97 8.18 -6.60
N HIS A 92 2.77 8.41 -6.04
CA HIS A 92 2.10 7.41 -5.22
C HIS A 92 1.78 6.16 -6.02
N LEU A 93 1.19 6.30 -7.21
CA LEU A 93 0.78 5.17 -8.03
C LEU A 93 1.98 4.31 -8.45
N GLU A 94 3.11 4.93 -8.80
CA GLU A 94 4.37 4.25 -9.13
C GLU A 94 4.89 3.44 -7.92
N MET A 95 4.94 4.07 -6.73
CA MET A 95 5.31 3.39 -5.49
C MET A 95 4.34 2.27 -5.12
N TRP A 96 3.04 2.52 -5.24
CA TRP A 96 1.99 1.55 -4.92
C TRP A 96 2.06 0.34 -5.85
N ALA A 97 2.27 0.54 -7.16
CA ALA A 97 2.45 -0.56 -8.10
C ALA A 97 3.65 -1.44 -7.73
N TYR A 98 4.77 -0.83 -7.32
CA TYR A 98 5.95 -1.56 -6.86
C TYR A 98 5.69 -2.37 -5.58
N VAL A 99 5.11 -1.72 -4.56
CA VAL A 99 4.73 -2.34 -3.28
C VAL A 99 3.70 -3.45 -3.50
N HIS A 100 2.70 -3.24 -4.34
CA HIS A 100 1.69 -4.24 -4.70
C HIS A 100 2.33 -5.43 -5.43
N GLY A 101 3.29 -5.19 -6.31
CA GLY A 101 4.08 -6.26 -6.94
C GLY A 101 4.72 -7.17 -5.91
N ILE A 102 5.44 -6.61 -4.93
CA ILE A 102 6.05 -7.40 -3.85
C ILE A 102 4.99 -8.13 -3.01
N ALA A 103 3.91 -7.44 -2.64
CA ALA A 103 2.81 -8.03 -1.87
C ALA A 103 2.19 -9.23 -2.61
N THR A 104 1.99 -9.15 -3.92
CA THR A 104 1.45 -10.25 -4.73
C THR A 104 2.42 -11.44 -4.79
N MET A 105 3.74 -11.22 -4.78
CA MET A 105 4.72 -12.31 -4.69
C MET A 105 4.54 -13.12 -3.40
N PHE A 106 4.32 -12.46 -2.27
CA PHE A 106 4.02 -13.13 -1.01
C PHE A 106 2.63 -13.79 -0.98
N ALA A 107 1.59 -13.10 -1.46
CA ALA A 107 0.21 -13.59 -1.47
C ALA A 107 0.02 -14.84 -2.34
N THR A 108 0.81 -14.94 -3.42
CA THR A 108 0.83 -16.10 -4.32
C THR A 108 1.82 -17.19 -3.89
N GLY A 109 2.73 -16.89 -2.95
CA GLY A 109 3.83 -17.78 -2.57
C GLY A 109 4.88 -17.94 -3.67
N PHE A 110 4.94 -17.00 -4.63
CA PHE A 110 5.90 -17.03 -5.73
C PHE A 110 7.34 -16.88 -5.23
N PHE A 111 7.56 -16.01 -4.25
CA PHE A 111 8.89 -15.78 -3.67
C PHE A 111 8.77 -15.32 -2.22
N ASP A 112 9.56 -15.91 -1.33
CA ASP A 112 9.63 -15.54 0.09
C ASP A 112 10.88 -14.69 0.30
N LEU A 113 10.71 -13.37 0.27
CA LEU A 113 11.79 -12.40 0.44
C LEU A 113 12.10 -12.20 1.91
N ASP A 114 13.38 -11.98 2.22
CA ASP A 114 13.79 -11.49 3.52
C ASP A 114 13.28 -10.05 3.77
N TRP A 115 12.89 -9.75 5.01
CA TRP A 115 12.30 -8.46 5.36
C TRP A 115 13.29 -7.28 5.29
N GLU A 116 14.58 -7.50 5.53
CA GLU A 116 15.60 -6.46 5.33
C GLU A 116 15.74 -6.14 3.84
N LEU A 117 15.68 -7.17 2.98
CA LEU A 117 15.68 -6.99 1.54
C LEU A 117 14.45 -6.24 1.05
N VAL A 118 13.24 -6.59 1.51
CA VAL A 118 12.00 -5.84 1.19
C VAL A 118 12.13 -4.38 1.63
N SER A 119 12.59 -4.15 2.86
CA SER A 119 12.81 -2.83 3.41
C SER A 119 13.78 -2.00 2.56
N ARG A 120 14.89 -2.60 2.12
CA ARG A 120 15.86 -1.96 1.23
C ARG A 120 15.26 -1.66 -0.14
N MET A 121 14.56 -2.61 -0.74
CA MET A 121 13.91 -2.46 -2.05
C MET A 121 12.93 -1.27 -2.08
N LEU A 122 12.11 -1.13 -1.03
CA LEU A 122 11.20 0.01 -0.88
C LEU A 122 11.96 1.34 -0.80
N THR A 123 13.08 1.37 -0.05
CA THR A 123 13.92 2.57 0.04
C THR A 123 14.59 2.90 -1.30
N ASP A 124 15.13 1.90 -2.00
CA ASP A 124 15.80 2.10 -3.29
C ASP A 124 14.82 2.62 -4.35
N SER A 125 13.60 2.05 -4.41
CA SER A 125 12.53 2.52 -5.30
C SER A 125 12.09 3.94 -4.98
N TYR A 126 11.86 4.24 -3.69
CA TYR A 126 11.48 5.59 -3.25
C TYR A 126 12.54 6.63 -3.61
N GLN A 127 13.83 6.35 -3.35
CA GLN A 127 14.92 7.28 -3.69
C GLN A 127 15.11 7.41 -5.21
N GLY A 128 14.88 6.34 -5.97
CA GLY A 128 14.88 6.38 -7.44
C GLY A 128 13.82 7.34 -7.98
N LEU A 129 12.59 7.22 -7.48
CA LEU A 129 11.51 8.12 -7.86
C LEU A 129 11.78 9.55 -7.40
N ARG A 130 12.23 9.77 -6.15
CA ARG A 130 12.60 11.12 -5.68
C ARG A 130 13.56 11.84 -6.64
N LYS A 131 14.59 11.14 -7.11
CA LYS A 131 15.53 11.68 -8.11
C LYS A 131 14.85 11.99 -9.45
N GLN A 132 13.94 11.14 -9.92
CA GLN A 132 13.17 11.38 -11.15
C GLN A 132 12.33 12.66 -11.07
N TYR A 133 11.78 12.97 -9.91
CA TYR A 133 11.02 14.21 -9.66
C TYR A 133 11.90 15.40 -9.22
N GLY A 134 13.24 15.29 -9.36
CA GLY A 134 14.16 16.39 -9.08
C GLY A 134 14.36 16.71 -7.59
N MET A 135 14.06 15.76 -6.70
CA MET A 135 14.31 15.90 -5.27
C MET A 135 15.71 15.42 -4.91
N GLU A 136 16.40 16.18 -4.07
CA GLU A 136 17.72 15.83 -3.52
C GLU A 136 17.65 14.78 -2.39
#